data_AF-A0A1I7RUV8-F1
#
_entry.id   AF-A0A1I7RUV8-F1
#
_cell.length_a   1.000
_cell.length_b   1.000
_cell.length_c   1.000
_cell.angle_alpha   90.00
_cell.angle_beta   90.00
_cell.angle_gamma   90.00
#
_symmetry.space_group_name_H-M   'P 1'
#
loop_
_entity.id
_entity.type
_entity.pdbx_description
1 polymer ?
#
loop_
_entity_poly.entity_id
_entity_poly.type
_entity_poly.pdbx_seq_one_letter_code
_entity_poly.pdbx_strand_id
1 'polypeptide(L)' 'MKFLIFLLATVFIFTTVCNALHNEHRRVPPCTDEFCTMLCIEDGYQYGKCENKRCKCYRTTTVKNRSA' A
#
# COMPACT_ATOMS: atom_id res chain seq x y z
N MET A 1 -3.15 40.82 27.09
CA MET A 1 -1.80 40.20 27.00
C MET A 1 -1.82 38.70 27.32
N LYS A 2 -2.39 38.25 28.45
CA LYS A 2 -2.50 36.80 28.80
C LYS A 2 -3.24 35.94 27.75
N PHE A 3 -4.32 36.45 27.16
CA PHE A 3 -5.09 35.73 26.13
C PHE A 3 -4.28 35.43 24.86
N LEU A 4 -3.40 36.34 24.46
CA LEU A 4 -2.54 36.15 23.28
C LEU A 4 -1.53 35.03 23.52
N ILE A 5 -0.99 34.94 24.74
CA ILE A 5 -0.04 33.89 25.14
C ILE A 5 -0.73 32.51 25.14
N PHE A 6 -1.97 32.44 25.62
CA PHE A 6 -2.77 31.20 25.57
C PHE A 6 -3.04 30.72 24.15
N LEU A 7 -3.42 31.62 23.24
CA LEU A 7 -3.67 31.28 21.84
C LEU A 7 -2.40 30.76 21.15
N LEU A 8 -1.27 31.43 21.34
CA LEU A 8 0.02 31.01 20.78
C LEU A 8 0.44 29.63 21.31
N ALA A 9 0.26 29.37 22.61
CA ALA A 9 0.56 28.07 23.20
C ALA A 9 -0.33 26.95 22.61
N THR A 10 -1.64 27.20 22.46
CA THR A 10 -2.56 26.21 21.89
C THR A 10 -2.24 25.91 20.42
N VAL A 11 -1.90 26.92 19.62
CA VAL A 11 -1.53 26.74 18.22
C VAL A 11 -0.22 25.94 18.12
N PHE A 12 0.78 26.28 18.93
CA PHE A 12 2.08 25.61 18.93
C PHE A 12 1.96 24.12 19.29
N ILE A 13 1.17 23.81 20.32
CA ILE A 13 0.86 22.44 20.73
C ILE A 13 0.13 21.70 19.60
N PHE A 14 -0.87 22.35 18.98
CA PHE A 14 -1.62 21.73 17.89
C PHE A 14 -0.73 21.40 16.67
N THR A 15 0.14 22.33 16.24
CA THR A 15 1.06 22.09 15.13
C THR A 15 2.09 21.00 15.40
N THR A 16 2.65 20.93 16.61
CA THR A 16 3.65 19.89 16.94
C THR A 16 3.02 18.50 17.00
N VAL A 17 1.80 18.38 17.54
CA VAL A 17 1.04 17.12 17.59
C VAL A 17 0.60 16.68 16.18
N CYS A 18 0.10 17.59 15.34
CA CYS A 18 -0.29 17.27 13.97
C CYS A 18 0.89 16.82 13.10
N ASN A 19 2.08 17.42 13.27
CA ASN A 19 3.28 17.00 12.54
C ASN A 19 3.72 15.57 12.90
N ALA A 20 3.48 15.12 14.15
CA ALA A 20 3.81 13.76 14.58
C ALA A 20 2.85 12.69 13.99
N LEU A 21 1.61 13.07 13.66
CA LEU A 21 0.58 12.15 13.13
C LEU A 21 0.64 11.95 11.61
N HIS A 22 1.23 12.89 10.85
CA HIS A 22 1.30 12.81 9.39
C HIS A 22 2.45 11.93 8.87
N ASN A 23 3.08 11.12 9.73
CA ASN A 23 4.15 10.21 9.33
C ASN A 23 3.67 8.76 9.20
N GLU A 24 2.40 8.55 8.88
CA GLU A 24 1.98 7.29 8.26
C GLU A 24 2.43 7.31 6.80
N HIS A 25 3.74 7.15 6.63
CA HIS A 25 4.33 6.83 5.35
C HIS A 25 3.73 5.47 4.97
N ARG A 26 2.61 5.49 4.23
CA ARG A 26 1.92 4.31 3.71
C ARG A 26 2.95 3.55 2.88
N ARG A 27 3.68 2.63 3.52
CA ARG A 27 4.74 1.87 2.87
C ARG A 27 4.02 0.99 1.87
N VAL A 28 3.98 1.45 0.62
CA VAL A 28 3.53 0.61 -0.48
C VAL A 28 4.40 -0.64 -0.38
N PRO A 29 3.80 -1.82 -0.15
CA PRO A 29 4.58 -3.04 0.00
C PRO A 29 5.48 -3.17 -1.24
N PRO A 30 6.75 -3.56 -1.05
CA PRO A 30 7.65 -3.71 -2.17
C PRO A 30 7.03 -4.69 -3.17
N CYS A 31 7.06 -4.31 -4.45
CA CYS A 31 6.60 -5.20 -5.52
C CYS A 31 7.60 -6.36 -5.61
N THR A 32 7.24 -7.48 -5.00
CA THR A 32 8.00 -8.75 -5.02
C THR A 32 7.15 -9.82 -5.67
N ASP A 33 7.80 -10.83 -6.26
CA ASP A 33 7.09 -11.97 -6.86
C ASP A 33 6.21 -12.71 -5.85
N GLU A 34 6.66 -12.80 -4.59
CA GLU A 34 5.90 -13.40 -3.50
C GLU A 34 4.64 -12.60 -3.16
N PHE A 35 4.76 -11.27 -3.04
CA PHE A 35 3.62 -10.39 -2.78
C PHE A 35 2.61 -10.44 -3.93
N CYS A 36 3.10 -10.34 -5.17
CA CYS A 36 2.25 -10.47 -6.35
C CYS A 36 1.60 -11.86 -6.44
N THR A 37 2.31 -12.92 -6.05
CA THR A 37 1.75 -14.28 -6.03
C THR A 37 0.60 -14.39 -5.04
N MET A 38 0.74 -13.86 -3.82
CA MET A 38 -0.37 -13.85 -2.85
C MET A 38 -1.62 -13.15 -3.41
N LEU A 39 -1.46 -11.93 -3.94
CA LEU A 39 -2.57 -11.17 -4.52
C LEU A 39 -3.21 -11.90 -5.72
N CYS A 40 -2.39 -12.44 -6.61
CA CYS A 40 -2.88 -13.15 -7.78
C CYS A 40 -3.61 -14.46 -7.41
N ILE A 41 -3.21 -15.13 -6.33
CA ILE A 41 -3.90 -16.32 -5.82
C ILE A 41 -5.28 -15.95 -5.25
N GLU A 42 -5.40 -14.85 -4.51
CA GLU A 42 -6.71 -14.34 -4.06
C GLU A 42 -7.66 -14.05 -5.24
N ASP A 43 -7.12 -13.57 -6.36
CA ASP A 43 -7.88 -13.32 -7.60
C ASP A 43 -8.10 -14.58 -8.47
N GLY A 44 -7.70 -15.76 -8.01
CA GLY A 44 -7.93 -17.04 -8.72
C GLY A 44 -6.96 -17.29 -9.88
N TYR A 45 -5.75 -16.76 -9.81
CA TYR A 45 -4.60 -17.14 -10.62
C TYR A 45 -3.70 -18.12 -9.84
N GLN A 46 -2.73 -18.75 -10.52
CA GLN A 46 -1.86 -19.73 -9.86
C GLN A 46 -0.59 -19.10 -9.29
N TYR A 47 -0.08 -18.04 -9.92
CA TYR A 47 1.07 -17.30 -9.42
C TYR A 47 1.12 -15.89 -10.02
N GLY A 48 1.97 -15.05 -9.42
CA GLY A 48 2.22 -13.68 -9.87
C GLY A 48 3.71 -13.38 -9.96
N LYS A 49 4.09 -12.40 -10.79
CA LYS A 49 5.45 -11.84 -10.83
C LYS A 49 5.41 -10.33 -10.79
N CYS A 50 6.41 -9.74 -10.16
CA CYS A 50 6.64 -8.31 -10.23
C CYS A 50 7.48 -8.00 -11.48
N GLU A 51 6.86 -7.40 -12.49
CA GLU A 51 7.54 -6.93 -13.69
C GLU A 51 7.38 -5.41 -13.80
N ASN A 52 8.49 -4.68 -13.91
CA ASN A 52 8.48 -3.21 -14.03
C ASN A 52 7.67 -2.51 -12.93
N LYS A 53 7.79 -2.97 -11.67
CA LYS A 53 7.02 -2.47 -10.51
C LYS A 53 5.50 -2.68 -10.60
N ARG A 54 5.04 -3.63 -11.43
CA ARG A 54 3.64 -4.01 -11.56
C ARG A 54 3.49 -5.52 -11.38
N CYS A 55 2.47 -5.94 -10.63
CA CYS A 55 2.12 -7.35 -10.54
C CYS A 55 1.47 -7.82 -11.84
N LYS A 56 1.98 -8.92 -12.39
CA LYS A 56 1.33 -9.68 -13.46
C LYS A 56 0.91 -11.03 -12.92
N CYS A 57 -0.33 -11.41 -13.16
CA CYS A 57 -0.88 -12.69 -12.76
C CYS A 57 -0.89 -13.67 -13.93
N TYR A 58 -0.58 -14.93 -13.66
CA TYR A 58 -0.47 -15.96 -14.68
C TYR A 58 -1.36 -17.15 -14.32
N ARG A 59 -2.00 -17.69 -15.36
CA ARG A 59 -2.60 -19.03 -15.30
C ARG A 59 -1.73 -19.99 -16.08
N THR A 60 -1.33 -21.10 -15.48
CA THR A 60 -0.91 -22.29 -16.22
C THR A 60 -2.12 -22.79 -16.99
N THR A 61 -2.21 -22.39 -18.26
CA THR A 61 -2.93 -23.18 -19.24
C THR A 61 -2.15 -24.48 -19.40
N THR A 62 -2.36 -25.44 -18.50
CA THR A 62 -2.29 -26.81 -18.99
C THR A 62 -3.38 -26.84 -20.05
N VAL A 63 -2.97 -26.90 -21.32
CA VAL A 63 -3.90 -27.04 -22.44
C VAL A 63 -4.60 -28.37 -22.24
N LYS A 64 -5.65 -28.40 -21.42
CA LYS A 64 -6.70 -29.40 -21.55
C LYS A 64 -7.47 -28.91 -22.76
N ASN A 65 -7.24 -29.57 -23.90
CA ASN A 65 -8.05 -29.44 -25.12
C ASN A 65 -9.48 -29.04 -24.76
N ARG A 66 -9.83 -27.77 -24.99
CA ARG A 66 -11.21 -27.34 -24.98
C ARG A 66 -11.60 -27.13 -26.43
N SER A 67 -11.79 -28.24 -27.12
CA SER A 67 -12.68 -28.32 -28.26
C SER A 67 -14.09 -28.11 -27.71
N ALA A 68 -14.70 -26.97 -28.04
CA ALA A 68 -16.12 -26.73 -27.99
C ALA A 68 -16.45 -25.75 -29.11
#